data_AF-A0A382V6X1-F1
#
_entry.id   AF-A0A382V6X1-F1
#
_cell.length_a   1.000
_cell.length_b   1.000
_cell.length_c   1.000
_cell.angle_alpha   90.00
_cell.angle_beta   90.00
_cell.angle_gamma   90.00
#
_symmetry.space_group_name_H-M   'P 1'
#
loop_
_entity.id
_entity.type
_entity.pdbx_description
1 polymer ?
#
loop_
_entity_poly.entity_id
_entity_poly.type
_entity_poly.pdbx_seq_one_letter_code
_entity_poly.pdbx_strand_id
1 'polypeptide(L)'
;LLSNYSFEPLIALFTHACLFFGGSMAYRQKWLKSNTNKEEGNALELLKEFAEVLSRALVDEKRGFYNEEGERDIRQQGNSAQRGAYMKDIVRFILAEKPSYRGHFAPSLDIPEDDEDGDYPSAETKTRVEDLEENYTELIYNTLVNTFGDNWYNYVPRDVKDYIERQIEYKKMHMRKFSKKADLGWLEQTTVSELIKIVQQKSMVTPWNEAIGRSQEMFDHQWKLFVFLRNMIAHGDPYPPNDDYKSQIVASLGVLETWLDDTTRDDTPPVIELLGSPEVTILAGAP
;
A
#
# COMPACT_ATOMS: atom_id res chain seq x y z
N LEU A 1 10.80 -24.55 13.30
CA LEU A 1 11.67 -25.45 12.48
C LEU A 1 11.46 -25.13 11.00
N LEU A 2 11.83 -23.94 10.54
CA LEU A 2 12.14 -23.73 9.12
C LEU A 2 13.56 -24.27 8.94
N SER A 3 13.64 -25.56 8.60
CA SER A 3 14.89 -26.31 8.52
C SER A 3 15.89 -25.63 7.58
N ASN A 4 17.18 -25.83 7.82
CA ASN A 4 18.32 -25.45 6.97
C ASN A 4 18.08 -25.58 5.44
N TYR A 5 17.17 -26.47 5.01
CA TYR A 5 16.69 -26.63 3.64
C TYR A 5 15.97 -25.43 3.01
N SER A 6 15.38 -24.48 3.75
CA SER A 6 14.79 -23.25 3.17
C SER A 6 15.81 -22.13 3.00
N PHE A 7 16.89 -22.19 3.77
CA PHE A 7 17.92 -21.16 3.82
C PHE A 7 18.96 -21.33 2.71
N GLU A 8 19.29 -22.57 2.34
CA GLU A 8 20.16 -22.85 1.18
C GLU A 8 19.60 -22.33 -0.15
N PRO A 9 18.32 -22.56 -0.50
CA PRO A 9 17.70 -21.96 -1.69
C PRO A 9 17.67 -20.44 -1.64
N LEU A 10 17.50 -19.85 -0.45
CA LEU A 10 17.47 -18.40 -0.23
C LEU A 10 18.85 -17.76 -0.38
N ILE A 11 19.88 -18.37 0.20
CA ILE A 11 21.28 -18.01 -0.02
C ILE A 11 21.62 -18.19 -1.48
N ALA A 12 21.18 -19.27 -2.12
CA ALA A 12 21.41 -19.50 -3.54
C ALA A 12 20.72 -18.42 -4.39
N LEU A 13 19.50 -18.00 -4.03
CA LEU A 13 18.77 -16.93 -4.71
C LEU A 13 19.45 -15.57 -4.52
N PHE A 14 19.89 -15.24 -3.30
CA PHE A 14 20.64 -14.00 -3.00
C PHE A 14 21.98 -13.98 -3.71
N THR A 15 22.72 -15.09 -3.63
CA THR A 15 23.99 -15.26 -4.34
C THR A 15 23.78 -15.16 -5.84
N HIS A 16 22.69 -15.71 -6.37
CA HIS A 16 22.30 -15.56 -7.76
C HIS A 16 21.90 -14.12 -8.10
N ALA A 17 21.23 -13.37 -7.21
CA ALA A 17 20.91 -11.97 -7.40
C ALA A 17 22.18 -11.10 -7.46
N CYS A 18 23.15 -11.37 -6.59
CA CYS A 18 24.46 -10.71 -6.60
C CYS A 18 25.33 -11.12 -7.81
N LEU A 19 25.21 -12.35 -8.32
CA LEU A 19 26.07 -12.91 -9.38
C LEU A 19 25.49 -12.83 -10.80
N PHE A 20 24.19 -13.06 -11.00
CA PHE A 20 23.54 -13.20 -12.30
C PHE A 20 23.15 -11.84 -12.90
N PHE A 21 22.71 -10.89 -12.06
CA PHE A 21 22.48 -9.50 -12.46
C PHE A 21 23.77 -8.67 -12.43
N GLY A 22 24.85 -9.20 -11.85
CA GLY A 22 26.19 -8.61 -11.93
C GLY A 22 26.86 -8.86 -13.30
N GLY A 23 26.10 -8.75 -14.40
CA GLY A 23 26.37 -9.27 -15.75
C GLY A 23 27.69 -8.86 -16.43
N SER A 24 28.59 -8.17 -15.75
CA SER A 24 29.97 -7.95 -16.17
C SER A 24 30.95 -8.84 -15.38
N MET A 25 31.84 -9.54 -16.09
CA MET A 25 32.93 -10.33 -15.51
C MET A 25 33.78 -9.55 -14.49
N ALA A 26 33.89 -8.22 -14.64
CA ALA A 26 34.66 -7.37 -13.73
C ALA A 26 33.99 -7.23 -12.35
N TYR A 27 32.65 -7.17 -12.30
CA TYR A 27 31.91 -7.11 -11.03
C TYR A 27 31.89 -8.46 -10.34
N ARG A 28 31.73 -9.55 -11.10
CA ARG A 28 31.86 -10.92 -10.59
C ARG A 28 33.21 -11.18 -9.92
N GLN A 29 34.30 -10.69 -10.52
CA GLN A 29 35.64 -10.82 -9.91
C GLN A 29 35.84 -9.95 -8.66
N LYS A 30 35.29 -8.73 -8.61
CA LYS A 30 35.30 -7.90 -7.39
C LYS A 30 34.53 -8.57 -6.24
N TRP A 31 33.36 -9.14 -6.54
CA TRP A 31 32.53 -9.87 -5.57
C TRP A 31 33.20 -11.15 -5.05
N LEU A 32 33.80 -11.95 -5.93
CA LEU A 32 34.52 -13.16 -5.51
C LEU A 32 35.77 -12.85 -4.68
N LYS A 33 36.43 -11.69 -4.91
CA LYS A 33 37.58 -11.22 -4.13
C LYS A 33 37.20 -10.63 -2.77
N SER A 34 36.01 -10.03 -2.63
CA SER A 34 35.56 -9.53 -1.31
C SER A 34 35.28 -10.67 -0.34
N ASN A 35 34.89 -11.85 -0.85
CA ASN A 35 34.62 -13.07 -0.08
C ASN A 35 35.81 -13.62 0.74
N THR A 36 37.03 -13.11 0.51
CA THR A 36 38.24 -13.50 1.24
C THR A 36 38.73 -12.47 2.28
N ASN A 37 38.10 -11.29 2.37
CA ASN A 37 38.49 -10.23 3.30
C ASN A 37 37.45 -10.06 4.43
N LYS A 38 37.92 -9.70 5.63
CA LYS A 38 37.09 -9.37 6.81
C LYS A 38 36.62 -7.90 6.83
N GLU A 39 36.52 -7.27 5.67
CA GLU A 39 36.11 -5.85 5.56
C GLU A 39 34.59 -5.73 5.61
N GLU A 40 34.08 -4.67 6.22
CA GLU A 40 32.64 -4.38 6.24
C GLU A 40 32.07 -4.34 4.80
N GLY A 41 30.93 -5.02 4.58
CA GLY A 41 30.31 -5.10 3.25
C GLY A 41 30.90 -6.16 2.32
N ASN A 42 31.70 -7.10 2.86
CA ASN A 42 32.11 -8.29 2.12
C ASN A 42 30.94 -9.26 1.89
N ALA A 43 31.09 -10.18 0.93
CA ALA A 43 30.05 -11.13 0.55
C ALA A 43 29.53 -12.01 1.70
N LEU A 44 30.41 -12.42 2.62
CA LEU A 44 30.04 -13.26 3.76
C LEU A 44 29.25 -12.47 4.82
N GLU A 45 29.59 -11.19 5.02
CA GLU A 45 28.82 -10.30 5.89
C GLU A 45 27.48 -9.93 5.27
N LEU A 46 27.44 -9.59 3.98
CA LEU A 46 26.17 -9.35 3.28
C LEU A 46 25.24 -10.56 3.33
N LEU A 47 25.79 -11.77 3.23
CA LEU A 47 25.03 -13.02 3.41
C LEU A 47 24.51 -13.20 4.83
N LYS A 48 25.33 -12.91 5.85
CA LYS A 48 24.93 -12.99 7.27
C LYS A 48 23.87 -11.96 7.61
N GLU A 49 24.00 -10.75 7.10
CA GLU A 49 23.03 -9.68 7.32
C GLU A 49 21.74 -9.93 6.56
N PHE A 50 21.82 -10.37 5.30
CA PHE A 50 20.66 -10.85 4.54
C PHE A 50 19.94 -11.95 5.32
N ALA A 51 20.67 -12.93 5.82
CA ALA A 51 20.15 -14.01 6.64
C ALA A 51 19.45 -13.53 7.92
N GLU A 52 20.05 -12.57 8.62
CA GLU A 52 19.50 -12.01 9.85
C GLU A 52 18.23 -11.20 9.59
N VAL A 53 18.26 -10.32 8.59
CA VAL A 53 17.11 -9.54 8.11
C VAL A 53 15.97 -10.46 7.66
N LEU A 54 16.29 -11.43 6.82
CA LEU A 54 15.35 -12.44 6.34
C LEU A 54 14.77 -13.25 7.50
N SER A 55 15.58 -13.61 8.49
CA SER A 55 15.11 -14.34 9.68
C SER A 55 14.13 -13.51 10.49
N ARG A 56 14.37 -12.20 10.64
CA ARG A 56 13.44 -11.26 11.30
C ARG A 56 12.14 -11.12 10.52
N ALA A 57 12.24 -10.94 9.21
CA ALA A 57 11.07 -10.78 8.36
C ALA A 57 10.29 -12.10 8.15
N LEU A 58 10.91 -13.26 8.31
CA LEU A 58 10.22 -14.57 8.30
C LEU A 58 9.37 -14.82 9.55
N VAL A 59 9.68 -14.16 10.67
CA VAL A 59 9.00 -14.36 11.97
C VAL A 59 8.16 -13.15 12.41
N ASP A 60 8.19 -12.05 11.67
CA ASP A 60 7.39 -10.86 11.92
C ASP A 60 5.92 -11.14 11.59
N GLU A 61 4.97 -10.94 12.52
CA GLU A 61 3.55 -11.24 12.28
C GLU A 61 2.88 -10.26 11.29
N LYS A 62 3.43 -9.05 11.11
CA LYS A 62 2.92 -8.02 10.19
C LYS A 62 3.56 -8.11 8.80
N ARG A 63 4.80 -8.61 8.74
CA ARG A 63 5.64 -8.63 7.53
C ARG A 63 6.05 -10.04 7.11
N GLY A 64 5.54 -11.04 7.83
CA GLY A 64 5.91 -12.45 7.79
C GLY A 64 5.95 -13.00 6.39
N PHE A 65 7.15 -13.42 5.96
CA PHE A 65 7.35 -14.24 4.76
C PHE A 65 6.85 -15.70 4.95
N TYR A 66 5.93 -15.91 5.89
CA TYR A 66 5.09 -17.08 6.09
C TYR A 66 3.78 -16.62 6.75
N ASN A 67 2.64 -16.85 6.09
CA ASN A 67 1.33 -16.79 6.74
C ASN A 67 0.67 -18.20 6.70
N GLU A 68 -0.26 -18.46 7.61
CA GLU A 68 -0.95 -19.78 7.70
C GLU A 68 -1.76 -20.11 6.43
N GLU A 69 -2.02 -19.12 5.58
CA GLU A 69 -2.82 -19.24 4.35
C GLU A 69 -1.97 -19.57 3.09
N GLY A 70 -0.64 -19.53 3.18
CA GLY A 70 0.27 -19.94 2.09
C GLY A 70 0.53 -18.90 0.99
N GLU A 71 -0.06 -17.71 1.05
CA GLU A 71 0.05 -16.67 0.00
C GLU A 71 1.47 -16.10 -0.15
N ARG A 72 2.26 -16.12 0.94
CA ARG A 72 3.65 -15.65 0.96
C ARG A 72 4.64 -16.74 1.36
N ASP A 73 4.44 -17.98 0.91
CA ASP A 73 5.43 -19.05 1.12
C ASP A 73 6.47 -19.07 0.00
N ILE A 74 7.72 -18.71 0.30
CA ILE A 74 8.83 -18.79 -0.67
C ILE A 74 9.02 -20.20 -1.24
N ARG A 75 8.65 -21.24 -0.50
CA ARG A 75 8.74 -22.63 -0.95
C ARG A 75 7.67 -22.97 -2.00
N GLN A 76 6.63 -22.14 -2.12
CA GLN A 76 5.52 -22.30 -3.06
C GLN A 76 5.52 -21.27 -4.22
N GLN A 77 6.41 -20.28 -4.17
CA GLN A 77 6.54 -19.25 -5.21
C GLN A 77 6.95 -19.85 -6.56
N GLY A 78 6.08 -19.67 -7.55
CA GLY A 78 6.14 -20.28 -8.87
C GLY A 78 7.19 -19.71 -9.82
N ASN A 79 6.74 -19.18 -10.97
CA ASN A 79 7.61 -18.90 -12.13
C ASN A 79 8.70 -17.84 -11.83
N SER A 80 9.61 -17.63 -12.79
CA SER A 80 10.80 -16.78 -12.60
C SER A 80 10.49 -15.32 -12.25
N ALA A 81 9.34 -14.78 -12.65
CA ALA A 81 8.97 -13.39 -12.40
C ALA A 81 8.59 -13.16 -10.93
N GLN A 82 7.79 -14.08 -10.37
CA GLN A 82 7.36 -14.04 -8.96
C GLN A 82 8.58 -14.15 -8.01
N ARG A 83 9.52 -15.05 -8.33
CA ARG A 83 10.80 -15.15 -7.61
C ARG A 83 11.68 -13.90 -7.74
N GLY A 84 11.57 -13.17 -8.85
CA GLY A 84 12.27 -11.91 -9.07
C GLY A 84 11.71 -10.75 -8.26
N ALA A 85 10.39 -10.58 -8.25
CA ALA A 85 9.70 -9.58 -7.42
C ALA A 85 9.99 -9.82 -5.93
N TYR A 86 9.89 -11.09 -5.50
CA TYR A 86 10.23 -11.51 -4.14
C TYR A 86 11.67 -11.11 -3.73
N MET A 87 12.63 -11.24 -4.64
CA MET A 87 14.02 -10.85 -4.39
C MET A 87 14.18 -9.33 -4.31
N LYS A 88 13.47 -8.55 -5.14
CA LYS A 88 13.50 -7.08 -5.09
C LYS A 88 13.03 -6.56 -3.73
N ASP A 89 11.96 -7.15 -3.17
CA ASP A 89 11.41 -6.72 -1.88
C ASP A 89 12.37 -6.97 -0.70
N ILE A 90 13.06 -8.12 -0.67
CA ILE A 90 14.06 -8.39 0.36
C ILE A 90 15.24 -7.42 0.25
N VAL A 91 15.70 -7.12 -0.98
CA VAL A 91 16.81 -6.18 -1.18
C VAL A 91 16.39 -4.77 -0.79
N ARG A 92 15.18 -4.31 -1.14
CA ARG A 92 14.63 -3.02 -0.68
C ARG A 92 14.65 -2.90 0.84
N PHE A 93 14.23 -3.95 1.55
CA PHE A 93 14.23 -3.95 3.01
C PHE A 93 15.66 -3.81 3.59
N ILE A 94 16.63 -4.54 3.04
CA ILE A 94 18.03 -4.43 3.47
C ILE A 94 18.58 -3.02 3.22
N LEU A 95 18.23 -2.42 2.08
CA LEU A 95 18.64 -1.05 1.76
C LEU A 95 17.97 -0.01 2.64
N ALA A 96 16.72 -0.24 3.05
CA ALA A 96 16.02 0.63 4.01
C ALA A 96 16.69 0.58 5.39
N GLU A 97 17.12 -0.59 5.86
CA GLU A 97 17.87 -0.70 7.12
C GLU A 97 19.32 -0.23 7.01
N LYS A 98 19.97 -0.43 5.85
CA LYS A 98 21.38 -0.08 5.60
C LYS A 98 21.60 0.48 4.19
N PRO A 99 21.39 1.80 4.01
CA PRO A 99 21.52 2.44 2.69
C PRO A 99 22.92 2.32 2.05
N SER A 100 23.97 2.17 2.88
CA SER A 100 25.36 2.01 2.41
C SER A 100 25.57 0.76 1.53
N TYR A 101 24.65 -0.21 1.57
CA TYR A 101 24.78 -1.47 0.85
C TYR A 101 24.30 -1.43 -0.60
N ARG A 102 23.76 -0.30 -1.07
CA ARG A 102 23.25 -0.13 -2.44
C ARG A 102 24.26 -0.53 -3.51
N GLY A 103 25.52 -0.12 -3.36
CA GLY A 103 26.59 -0.42 -4.33
C GLY A 103 27.04 -1.88 -4.36
N HIS A 104 26.55 -2.72 -3.44
CA HIS A 104 26.89 -4.13 -3.38
C HIS A 104 25.93 -4.99 -4.20
N PHE A 105 24.69 -4.54 -4.39
CA PHE A 105 23.72 -5.26 -5.21
C PHE A 105 23.97 -5.06 -6.70
N ALA A 106 23.50 -6.02 -7.49
CA ALA A 106 23.75 -6.03 -8.91
C ALA A 106 23.06 -4.85 -9.63
N PRO A 107 23.74 -4.16 -10.57
CA PRO A 107 23.18 -3.00 -11.27
C PRO A 107 21.93 -3.28 -12.12
N SER A 108 21.72 -4.52 -12.58
CA SER A 108 20.51 -4.90 -13.32
C SER A 108 19.41 -5.48 -12.44
N LEU A 109 19.59 -5.47 -11.11
CA LEU A 109 18.44 -5.45 -10.22
C LEU A 109 17.86 -4.05 -10.39
N ASP A 110 16.88 -3.87 -11.27
CA ASP A 110 16.13 -2.61 -11.39
C ASP A 110 15.42 -2.37 -10.06
N ILE A 111 16.13 -1.69 -9.15
CA ILE A 111 15.63 -1.08 -7.93
C ILE A 111 15.74 0.42 -8.20
N PRO A 112 14.71 1.03 -8.82
CA PRO A 112 14.79 2.45 -9.13
C PRO A 112 14.97 3.25 -7.83
N GLU A 113 15.80 4.29 -7.88
CA GLU A 113 16.17 5.07 -6.69
C GLU A 113 15.01 5.86 -6.08
N ASP A 114 13.92 6.06 -6.85
CA ASP A 114 12.75 6.87 -6.47
C ASP A 114 11.39 6.18 -6.75
N ASP A 115 11.39 4.87 -7.06
CA ASP A 115 10.17 4.13 -7.42
C ASP A 115 9.96 3.02 -6.37
N GLU A 116 9.29 3.38 -5.28
CA GLU A 116 8.94 2.49 -4.16
C GLU A 116 8.30 1.19 -4.67
N ASP A 117 7.54 1.26 -5.78
CA ASP A 117 6.85 0.11 -6.34
C ASP A 117 7.64 -0.60 -7.47
N GLY A 118 8.41 0.09 -8.31
CA GLY A 118 9.09 -0.54 -9.45
C GLY A 118 8.09 -1.00 -10.52
N ASP A 119 8.19 -2.24 -11.02
CA ASP A 119 7.31 -2.73 -12.12
C ASP A 119 5.92 -3.19 -11.65
N TYR A 120 5.72 -3.37 -10.33
CA TYR A 120 4.52 -3.94 -9.72
C TYR A 120 4.13 -3.13 -8.47
N PRO A 121 2.84 -3.04 -8.11
CA PRO A 121 2.44 -2.46 -6.83
C PRO A 121 3.10 -3.18 -5.65
N SER A 122 3.71 -2.43 -4.72
CA SER A 122 4.35 -2.99 -3.53
C SER A 122 3.33 -3.44 -2.47
N ALA A 123 3.83 -4.12 -1.44
CA ALA A 123 3.04 -4.44 -0.25
C ALA A 123 2.55 -3.19 0.49
N GLU A 124 3.35 -2.13 0.51
CA GLU A 124 2.99 -0.85 1.12
C GLU A 124 1.83 -0.19 0.37
N THR A 125 1.92 -0.15 -0.96
CA THR A 125 0.83 0.33 -1.81
C THR A 125 -0.45 -0.48 -1.63
N LYS A 126 -0.34 -1.81 -1.44
CA LYS A 126 -1.50 -2.64 -1.08
C LYS A 126 -2.13 -2.22 0.25
N THR A 127 -1.35 -2.06 1.31
CA THR A 127 -1.87 -1.63 2.61
C THR A 127 -2.52 -0.25 2.53
N ARG A 128 -1.89 0.70 1.83
CA ARG A 128 -2.47 2.04 1.62
C ARG A 128 -3.79 1.99 0.85
N VAL A 129 -3.91 1.13 -0.15
CA VAL A 129 -5.16 0.91 -0.89
C VAL A 129 -6.26 0.35 0.04
N GLU A 130 -5.93 -0.62 0.90
CA GLU A 130 -6.87 -1.19 1.87
C GLU A 130 -7.33 -0.12 2.88
N ASP A 131 -6.40 0.63 3.46
CA ASP A 131 -6.69 1.74 4.39
C ASP A 131 -7.56 2.81 3.72
N LEU A 132 -7.27 3.16 2.46
CA LEU A 132 -8.05 4.11 1.69
C LEU A 132 -9.50 3.63 1.49
N GLU A 133 -9.70 2.35 1.14
CA GLU A 133 -11.04 1.76 0.97
C GLU A 133 -11.86 1.80 2.25
N GLU A 134 -11.25 1.46 3.40
CA GLU A 134 -11.89 1.53 4.71
C GLU A 134 -12.31 2.97 5.06
N ASN A 135 -11.39 3.92 4.91
CA ASN A 135 -11.65 5.33 5.22
C ASN A 135 -12.73 5.95 4.32
N TYR A 136 -12.73 5.66 3.02
CA TYR A 136 -13.81 6.13 2.13
C TYR A 136 -15.15 5.46 2.44
N THR A 137 -15.15 4.19 2.85
CA THR A 137 -16.38 3.51 3.30
C THR A 137 -16.97 4.23 4.52
N GLU A 138 -16.12 4.56 5.49
CA GLU A 138 -16.51 5.32 6.68
C GLU A 138 -17.02 6.72 6.31
N LEU A 139 -16.33 7.45 5.44
CA LEU A 139 -16.76 8.77 5.00
C LEU A 139 -18.13 8.74 4.30
N ILE A 140 -18.37 7.75 3.42
CA ILE A 140 -19.67 7.55 2.76
C ILE A 140 -20.76 7.25 3.81
N TYR A 141 -20.48 6.38 4.77
CA TYR A 141 -21.41 6.09 5.87
C TYR A 141 -21.74 7.35 6.68
N ASN A 142 -20.73 8.10 7.09
CA ASN A 142 -20.91 9.33 7.87
C ASN A 142 -21.72 10.36 7.08
N THR A 143 -21.47 10.49 5.77
CA THR A 143 -22.24 11.38 4.89
C THR A 143 -23.70 10.97 4.81
N LEU A 144 -23.98 9.66 4.67
CA LEU A 144 -25.33 9.09 4.65
C LEU A 144 -26.08 9.35 5.97
N VAL A 145 -25.42 9.11 7.11
CA VAL A 145 -25.99 9.31 8.44
C VAL A 145 -26.24 10.79 8.71
N ASN A 146 -25.29 11.67 8.39
CA ASN A 146 -25.44 13.11 8.58
C ASN A 146 -26.58 13.69 7.72
N THR A 147 -26.77 13.16 6.51
CA THR A 147 -27.79 13.66 5.58
C THR A 147 -29.18 13.09 5.88
N PHE A 148 -29.29 11.81 6.24
CA PHE A 148 -30.57 11.09 6.29
C PHE A 148 -30.91 10.50 7.67
N GLY A 149 -30.03 10.64 8.66
CA GLY A 149 -30.18 10.13 10.01
C GLY A 149 -30.37 8.62 10.08
N ASP A 150 -31.18 8.16 11.03
CA ASP A 150 -31.50 6.74 11.25
C ASP A 150 -32.11 6.02 10.02
N ASN A 151 -32.61 6.77 9.04
CA ASN A 151 -33.22 6.24 7.82
C ASN A 151 -32.26 6.18 6.64
N TRP A 152 -30.96 6.42 6.85
CA TRP A 152 -29.96 6.45 5.79
C TRP A 152 -29.97 5.22 4.88
N TYR A 153 -30.20 4.04 5.44
CA TYR A 153 -30.22 2.80 4.67
C TYR A 153 -31.31 2.84 3.60
N ASN A 154 -32.44 3.53 3.81
CA ASN A 154 -33.49 3.67 2.79
C ASN A 154 -33.02 4.41 1.54
N TYR A 155 -31.98 5.25 1.65
CA TYR A 155 -31.41 6.00 0.56
C TYR A 155 -30.30 5.26 -0.19
N VAL A 156 -29.90 4.06 0.23
CA VAL A 156 -28.99 3.19 -0.53
C VAL A 156 -29.73 2.60 -1.75
N PRO A 157 -29.08 2.51 -2.94
CA PRO A 157 -29.67 1.88 -4.12
C PRO A 157 -30.14 0.46 -3.85
N ARG A 158 -31.25 0.05 -4.48
CA ARG A 158 -31.86 -1.26 -4.23
C ARG A 158 -30.92 -2.43 -4.56
N ASP A 159 -30.22 -2.36 -5.68
CA ASP A 159 -29.27 -3.39 -6.08
C ASP A 159 -28.09 -3.53 -5.10
N VAL A 160 -27.66 -2.41 -4.49
CA VAL A 160 -26.64 -2.40 -3.44
C VAL A 160 -27.17 -3.00 -2.14
N LYS A 161 -28.41 -2.69 -1.74
CA LYS A 161 -29.06 -3.33 -0.58
C LYS A 161 -29.16 -4.84 -0.74
N ASP A 162 -29.66 -5.28 -1.90
CA ASP A 162 -29.80 -6.71 -2.21
C ASP A 162 -28.43 -7.42 -2.18
N TYR A 163 -27.34 -6.72 -2.51
CA TYR A 163 -25.98 -7.24 -2.34
C TYR A 163 -25.58 -7.35 -0.87
N ILE A 164 -25.71 -6.26 -0.09
CA ILE A 164 -25.39 -6.23 1.35
C ILE A 164 -26.13 -7.34 2.10
N GLU A 165 -27.44 -7.48 1.85
CA GLU A 165 -28.28 -8.45 2.54
C GLU A 165 -27.85 -9.89 2.26
N ARG A 166 -27.47 -10.20 1.01
CA ARG A 166 -26.90 -11.52 0.66
C ARG A 166 -25.57 -11.78 1.36
N GLN A 167 -24.69 -10.78 1.43
CA GLN A 167 -23.40 -10.92 2.13
C GLN A 167 -23.58 -11.12 3.64
N ILE A 168 -24.50 -10.37 4.25
CA ILE A 168 -24.84 -10.52 5.66
C ILE A 168 -25.45 -11.90 5.93
N GLU A 169 -26.38 -12.36 5.09
CA GLU A 169 -26.99 -13.68 5.23
C GLU A 169 -25.93 -14.78 5.16
N TYR A 170 -25.06 -14.73 4.14
CA TYR A 170 -23.94 -15.66 4.01
C TYR A 170 -23.02 -15.65 5.24
N LYS A 171 -22.65 -14.48 5.75
CA LYS A 171 -21.78 -14.38 6.94
C LYS A 171 -22.48 -14.78 8.24
N LYS A 172 -23.80 -14.59 8.35
CA LYS A 172 -24.61 -15.12 9.47
C LYS A 172 -24.66 -16.64 9.48
N MET A 173 -24.72 -17.28 8.31
CA MET A 173 -24.59 -18.75 8.21
C MET A 173 -23.23 -19.24 8.75
N HIS A 174 -22.19 -18.41 8.66
CA HIS A 174 -20.86 -18.64 9.22
C HIS A 174 -20.68 -18.06 10.63
N MET A 175 -21.78 -17.90 11.38
CA MET A 175 -21.81 -17.46 12.78
C MET A 175 -21.32 -16.02 13.05
N ARG A 176 -21.15 -15.17 12.03
CA ARG A 176 -20.86 -13.75 12.24
C ARG A 176 -22.12 -13.01 12.71
N LYS A 177 -21.95 -12.15 13.73
CA LYS A 177 -23.04 -11.35 14.29
C LYS A 177 -23.07 -9.97 13.63
N PHE A 178 -24.27 -9.52 13.28
CA PHE A 178 -24.53 -8.18 12.76
C PHE A 178 -25.62 -7.52 13.61
N SER A 179 -25.57 -6.20 13.70
CA SER A 179 -26.64 -5.41 14.32
C SER A 179 -27.98 -5.65 13.62
N LYS A 180 -29.08 -5.50 14.36
CA LYS A 180 -30.43 -5.52 13.79
C LYS A 180 -30.74 -4.26 12.98
N LYS A 181 -30.11 -3.14 13.33
CA LYS A 181 -30.18 -1.90 12.56
C LYS A 181 -28.99 -1.84 11.61
N ALA A 182 -29.20 -1.27 10.42
CA ALA A 182 -28.12 -1.01 9.50
C ALA A 182 -27.16 0.02 10.11
N ASP A 183 -25.89 -0.36 10.20
CA ASP A 183 -24.77 0.42 10.72
C ASP A 183 -23.59 0.38 9.73
N LEU A 184 -22.45 0.96 10.11
CA LEU A 184 -21.23 0.93 9.29
C LEU A 184 -20.85 -0.51 8.89
N GLY A 185 -20.99 -1.46 9.81
CA GLY A 185 -20.71 -2.87 9.58
C GLY A 185 -21.58 -3.52 8.49
N TRP A 186 -22.76 -2.96 8.18
CA TRP A 186 -23.54 -3.37 7.00
C TRP A 186 -22.94 -2.80 5.72
N LEU A 187 -22.51 -1.54 5.73
CA LEU A 187 -21.91 -0.90 4.56
C LEU A 187 -20.54 -1.51 4.20
N GLU A 188 -19.75 -1.91 5.19
CA GLU A 188 -18.50 -2.69 5.03
C GLU A 188 -18.70 -4.04 4.30
N GLN A 189 -19.95 -4.49 4.10
CA GLN A 189 -20.23 -5.71 3.32
C GLN A 189 -20.35 -5.44 1.82
N THR A 190 -20.15 -4.20 1.38
CA THR A 190 -20.12 -3.81 -0.03
C THR A 190 -18.75 -4.00 -0.66
N THR A 191 -18.67 -3.90 -1.99
CA THR A 191 -17.40 -3.67 -2.69
C THR A 191 -17.28 -2.19 -3.09
N VAL A 192 -16.08 -1.79 -3.50
CA VAL A 192 -15.81 -0.48 -4.08
C VAL A 192 -16.80 -0.10 -5.20
N SER A 193 -17.22 -1.05 -6.03
CA SER A 193 -18.16 -0.77 -7.12
C SER A 193 -19.56 -0.42 -6.61
N GLU A 194 -20.02 -1.03 -5.51
CA GLU A 194 -21.29 -0.65 -4.88
C GLU A 194 -21.21 0.69 -4.15
N LEU A 195 -20.07 1.00 -3.52
CA LEU A 195 -19.85 2.32 -2.88
C LEU A 195 -19.99 3.48 -3.88
N ILE A 196 -19.42 3.32 -5.08
CA ILE A 196 -19.56 4.31 -6.17
C ILE A 196 -21.05 4.53 -6.52
N LYS A 197 -21.84 3.46 -6.62
CA LYS A 197 -23.27 3.58 -6.94
C LYS A 197 -24.03 4.38 -5.89
N ILE A 198 -23.63 4.30 -4.63
CA ILE A 198 -24.23 5.08 -3.56
C ILE A 198 -23.93 6.57 -3.75
N VAL A 199 -22.66 6.95 -3.94
CA VAL A 199 -22.29 8.38 -4.08
C VAL A 199 -22.83 9.01 -5.36
N GLN A 200 -22.98 8.22 -6.43
CA GLN A 200 -23.56 8.67 -7.71
C GLN A 200 -25.09 8.77 -7.68
N GLN A 201 -25.76 8.30 -6.63
CA GLN A 201 -27.20 8.45 -6.51
C GLN A 201 -27.56 9.94 -6.42
N LYS A 202 -28.60 10.37 -7.14
CA LYS A 202 -29.01 11.79 -7.20
C LYS A 202 -29.18 12.45 -5.83
N SER A 203 -29.65 11.72 -4.83
CA SER A 203 -29.81 12.21 -3.46
C SER A 203 -28.49 12.38 -2.69
N MET A 204 -27.41 11.75 -3.15
CA MET A 204 -26.08 11.77 -2.55
C MET A 204 -25.09 12.70 -3.25
N VAL A 205 -25.30 13.07 -4.52
CA VAL A 205 -24.34 13.90 -5.27
C VAL A 205 -23.98 15.20 -4.54
N THR A 206 -24.96 15.97 -4.08
CA THR A 206 -24.68 17.23 -3.35
C THR A 206 -24.02 16.98 -2.00
N PRO A 207 -24.59 16.16 -1.09
CA PRO A 207 -23.95 15.85 0.19
C PRO A 207 -22.53 15.30 0.05
N TRP A 208 -22.29 14.46 -0.96
CA TRP A 208 -20.99 13.88 -1.23
C TRP A 208 -19.96 14.92 -1.65
N ASN A 209 -20.31 15.79 -2.60
CA ASN A 209 -19.43 16.86 -3.04
C ASN A 209 -19.07 17.82 -1.90
N GLU A 210 -20.02 18.09 -1.01
CA GLU A 210 -19.81 18.89 0.20
C GLU A 210 -18.89 18.18 1.19
N ALA A 211 -19.10 16.88 1.42
CA ALA A 211 -18.28 16.09 2.34
C ALA A 211 -16.81 15.98 1.89
N ILE A 212 -16.57 15.73 0.60
CA ILE A 212 -15.19 15.59 0.06
C ILE A 212 -14.57 16.93 -0.36
N GLY A 213 -15.35 18.01 -0.44
CA GLY A 213 -14.91 19.31 -0.93
C GLY A 213 -14.45 19.32 -2.40
N ARG A 214 -14.99 18.43 -3.25
CA ARG A 214 -14.64 18.26 -4.67
C ARG A 214 -15.89 17.96 -5.49
N SER A 215 -15.80 18.14 -6.82
CA SER A 215 -16.90 17.77 -7.70
C SER A 215 -16.95 16.26 -7.95
N GLN A 216 -18.15 15.74 -8.20
CA GLN A 216 -18.38 14.34 -8.55
C GLN A 216 -17.53 13.91 -9.76
N GLU A 217 -17.36 14.77 -10.76
CA GLU A 217 -16.57 14.46 -11.96
C GLU A 217 -15.08 14.27 -11.64
N MET A 218 -14.51 15.14 -10.78
CA MET A 218 -13.12 14.98 -10.33
C MET A 218 -12.96 13.70 -9.52
N PHE A 219 -13.94 13.41 -8.65
CA PHE A 219 -13.95 12.17 -7.87
C PHE A 219 -14.02 10.94 -8.76
N ASP A 220 -14.99 10.85 -9.67
CA ASP A 220 -15.16 9.73 -10.58
C ASP A 220 -13.90 9.48 -11.42
N HIS A 221 -13.21 10.55 -11.87
CA HIS A 221 -11.96 10.43 -12.62
C HIS A 221 -10.83 9.81 -11.79
N GLN A 222 -10.57 10.35 -10.59
CA GLN A 222 -9.50 9.83 -9.72
C GLN A 222 -9.82 8.42 -9.21
N TRP A 223 -11.08 8.19 -8.85
CA TRP A 223 -11.53 6.88 -8.41
C TRP A 223 -11.40 5.80 -9.48
N LYS A 224 -11.63 6.15 -10.75
CA LYS A 224 -11.41 5.21 -11.86
C LYS A 224 -9.94 4.82 -12.01
N LEU A 225 -9.01 5.76 -11.86
CA LEU A 225 -7.57 5.49 -11.87
C LEU A 225 -7.17 4.59 -10.69
N PHE A 226 -7.71 4.88 -9.51
CA PHE A 226 -7.53 4.07 -8.31
C PHE A 226 -8.05 2.64 -8.47
N VAL A 227 -9.22 2.44 -9.10
CA VAL A 227 -9.75 1.10 -9.39
C VAL A 227 -8.81 0.29 -10.29
N PHE A 228 -8.08 0.92 -11.21
CA PHE A 228 -7.04 0.22 -11.96
C PHE A 228 -5.90 -0.28 -11.06
N LEU A 229 -5.40 0.57 -10.15
CA LEU A 229 -4.39 0.16 -9.16
C LEU A 229 -4.87 -1.02 -8.32
N ARG A 230 -6.08 -0.92 -7.77
CA ARG A 230 -6.72 -1.97 -6.98
C ARG A 230 -6.80 -3.30 -7.74
N ASN A 231 -7.22 -3.26 -9.01
CA ASN A 231 -7.31 -4.46 -9.82
C ASN A 231 -5.93 -5.07 -10.10
N MET A 232 -4.90 -4.25 -10.32
CA MET A 232 -3.53 -4.75 -10.47
C MET A 232 -3.07 -5.48 -9.21
N ILE A 233 -3.34 -4.92 -8.03
CA ILE A 233 -3.02 -5.55 -6.74
C ILE A 233 -3.77 -6.87 -6.56
N ALA A 234 -5.08 -6.89 -6.85
CA ALA A 234 -5.91 -8.07 -6.69
C ALA A 234 -5.52 -9.24 -7.61
N HIS A 235 -4.97 -8.93 -8.80
CA HIS A 235 -4.58 -9.93 -9.79
C HIS A 235 -3.07 -10.18 -9.86
N GLY A 236 -2.26 -9.40 -9.14
CA GLY A 236 -0.80 -9.45 -9.21
C GLY A 236 -0.26 -8.99 -10.58
N ASP A 237 -0.97 -8.09 -11.25
CA ASP A 237 -0.59 -7.57 -12.56
C ASP A 237 0.48 -6.48 -12.44
N PRO A 238 1.40 -6.37 -13.41
CA PRO A 238 2.36 -5.27 -13.46
C PRO A 238 1.67 -3.94 -13.78
N TYR A 239 2.38 -2.85 -13.50
CA TYR A 239 1.98 -1.53 -14.00
C TYR A 239 1.92 -1.51 -15.53
N PRO A 240 1.08 -0.62 -16.10
CA PRO A 240 1.06 -0.42 -17.54
C PRO A 240 2.45 0.03 -18.04
N PRO A 241 2.87 -0.40 -19.24
CA PRO A 241 4.20 -0.07 -19.79
C PRO A 241 4.35 1.40 -20.20
N ASN A 242 3.32 2.22 -20.00
CA ASN A 242 3.34 3.65 -20.26
C ASN A 242 3.57 4.38 -18.93
N ASP A 243 4.74 5.00 -18.80
CA ASP A 243 5.16 5.69 -17.57
C ASP A 243 4.19 6.81 -17.17
N ASP A 244 3.68 7.60 -18.11
CA ASP A 244 2.71 8.67 -17.81
C ASP A 244 1.42 8.10 -17.22
N TYR A 245 0.99 6.94 -17.71
CA TYR A 245 -0.21 6.28 -17.22
C TYR A 245 0.03 5.58 -15.88
N LYS A 246 1.20 4.98 -15.68
CA LYS A 246 1.65 4.48 -14.37
C LYS A 246 1.64 5.60 -13.35
N SER A 247 2.26 6.75 -13.66
CA SER A 247 2.31 7.91 -12.76
C SER A 247 0.92 8.41 -12.39
N GLN A 248 -0.04 8.44 -13.33
CA GLN A 248 -1.42 8.82 -13.02
C GLN A 248 -2.11 7.84 -12.06
N ILE A 249 -1.87 6.54 -12.24
CA ILE A 249 -2.46 5.49 -11.39
C ILE A 249 -1.89 5.56 -9.98
N VAL A 250 -0.56 5.69 -9.83
CA VAL A 250 0.08 5.83 -8.52
C VAL A 250 -0.31 7.16 -7.86
N ALA A 251 -0.34 8.26 -8.62
CA ALA A 251 -0.74 9.56 -8.10
C ALA A 251 -2.20 9.59 -7.65
N SER A 252 -3.09 8.79 -8.26
CA SER A 252 -4.50 8.76 -7.86
C SER A 252 -4.69 8.33 -6.41
N LEU A 253 -3.86 7.42 -5.89
CA LEU A 253 -3.87 7.03 -4.48
C LEU A 253 -3.55 8.23 -3.59
N GLY A 254 -2.43 8.92 -3.83
CA GLY A 254 -2.03 10.08 -3.03
C GLY A 254 -3.01 11.26 -3.12
N VAL A 255 -3.65 11.47 -4.27
CA VAL A 255 -4.69 12.50 -4.43
C VAL A 255 -5.91 12.17 -3.56
N LEU A 256 -6.37 10.91 -3.56
CA LEU A 256 -7.51 10.48 -2.76
C LEU A 256 -7.20 10.50 -1.26
N GLU A 257 -6.00 10.09 -0.84
CA GLU A 257 -5.53 10.22 0.55
C GLU A 257 -5.57 11.69 0.99
N THR A 258 -5.04 12.60 0.16
CA THR A 258 -5.05 14.04 0.46
C THR A 258 -6.47 14.57 0.63
N TRP A 259 -7.43 14.08 -0.17
CA TRP A 259 -8.82 14.51 -0.03
C TRP A 259 -9.45 14.00 1.26
N LEU A 260 -9.15 12.78 1.70
CA LEU A 260 -9.56 12.27 3.01
C LEU A 260 -8.96 13.11 4.15
N ASP A 261 -7.66 13.41 4.08
CA ASP A 261 -6.99 14.26 5.06
C ASP A 261 -7.65 15.65 5.15
N ASP A 262 -8.02 16.24 4.01
CA ASP A 262 -8.75 17.51 3.97
C ASP A 262 -10.14 17.40 4.64
N THR A 263 -10.79 16.24 4.62
CA THR A 263 -12.11 16.04 5.29
C THR A 263 -12.00 15.89 6.81
N THR A 264 -10.84 15.48 7.32
CA THR A 264 -10.62 15.22 8.76
C THR A 264 -9.94 16.40 9.47
N ARG A 265 -9.34 17.31 8.71
CA ARG A 265 -8.82 18.58 9.23
C ARG A 265 -9.99 19.50 9.57
N ASP A 266 -10.39 19.51 10.84
CA ASP A 266 -11.05 20.66 11.45
C ASP A 266 -10.26 21.93 11.04
N ASP A 267 -10.97 23.00 10.68
CA ASP A 267 -10.51 24.35 10.28
C ASP A 267 -9.65 25.09 11.35
N THR A 268 -8.78 24.37 12.04
CA THR A 268 -7.69 24.94 12.83
C THR A 268 -6.46 25.01 11.94
N PRO A 269 -6.10 26.21 11.42
CA PRO A 269 -4.83 26.37 10.73
C PRO A 269 -3.71 25.89 11.66
N PRO A 270 -2.68 25.20 11.14
CA PRO A 270 -1.57 24.75 11.96
C PRO A 270 -1.01 25.96 12.70
N VAL A 271 -1.02 25.91 14.03
CA VAL A 271 -0.28 26.88 14.84
C VAL A 271 1.19 26.62 14.54
N ILE A 272 1.74 27.41 13.62
CA ILE A 272 3.19 27.51 13.44
C ILE A 272 3.69 28.22 14.69
N GLU A 273 4.07 27.46 15.72
CA GLU A 273 4.97 27.99 16.74
C GLU A 273 6.31 28.25 16.06
N LEU A 274 6.50 29.51 15.63
CA LEU A 274 7.81 30.01 15.24
C LEU A 274 8.70 29.93 16.48
N LEU A 275 9.51 28.87 16.55
CA LEU A 275 10.65 28.78 17.47
C LEU A 275 11.62 29.92 17.14
N GLY A 276 11.46 31.02 17.88
CA GLY A 276 12.34 32.17 17.81
C GLY A 276 11.55 33.46 17.84
N SER A 277 11.38 34.03 19.02
CA SER A 277 10.94 35.41 19.21
C SER A 277 11.84 36.36 18.41
N PRO A 278 11.28 37.24 17.58
CA PRO A 278 11.86 38.54 17.35
C PRO A 278 11.03 39.55 18.15
N GLU A 279 11.64 40.13 19.18
CA GLU A 279 11.17 41.37 19.77
C GLU A 279 11.05 42.43 18.65
N VAL A 280 9.86 42.61 18.10
CA VAL A 280 9.55 43.80 17.29
C VAL A 280 8.21 44.34 17.76
N THR A 281 8.28 45.24 18.73
CA THR A 281 7.18 46.10 19.15
C THR A 281 6.90 47.10 18.03
N ILE A 282 5.95 46.82 17.14
CA ILE A 282 5.37 47.86 16.29
C ILE A 282 4.41 48.65 17.17
N LEU A 283 4.86 49.82 17.61
CA LEU A 283 4.03 50.84 18.23
C LEU A 283 2.84 51.14 17.32
N ALA A 284 1.64 51.02 17.87
CA ALA A 284 0.38 51.33 17.23
C ALA A 284 0.39 52.76 16.69
N GLY A 285 0.19 52.90 15.38
CA GLY A 285 -0.27 54.14 14.77
C GLY A 285 -1.78 54.11 14.61
N ALA A 286 -2.47 54.98 15.35
CA ALA A 286 -3.69 55.69 14.92
C ALA A 286 -4.03 56.75 16.00
N PRO A 287 -4.62 57.91 15.67
CA PRO A 287 -5.14 58.35 14.36
C PRO A 287 -4.25 59.37 13.62
#